data_AF-A0A9E4XUA0-F1
#
_entry.id   AF-A0A9E4XUA0-F1
#
_cell.length_a   1.000
_cell.length_b   1.000
_cell.length_c   1.000
_cell.angle_alpha   90.00
_cell.angle_beta   90.00
_cell.angle_gamma   90.00
#
_symmetry.space_group_name_H-M   'P 1'
#
loop_
_entity.id
_entity.type
_entity.pdbx_description
1 polymer ?
#
loop_
_entity_poly.entity_id
_entity_poly.type
_entity_poly.pdbx_seq_one_letter_code
_entity_poly.pdbx_strand_id
1 'polypeptide(L)'
;MEDSFVDLLQSLTNDAEPVAEIPLAGLSDLDAARLGMFADVWEHMSSDRRHSILEELRSAADQKIELTFEAINRLGLEDSHSIVRSQAIENLWESEDPGLVNKFILRLKEDSAPEVRAAAGQALGVFVLIGETRELDPNLRNRCEESLLRAASSDASEEVRNACLQSLGYSSRPEVTDLIRKAYGADSERRLTAALRAMARSANENWTDQVLARLNDPSPHIRLEAVRAAGDIGVREGIPDLIELLEDVDESVWHAAVWSLSQIGGPRATKTLKEMAEGKLDEGERQLVLDAIDHLEFFEDTRDFIEFDPDHSQDLKA
;
A
#
# COMPACT_ATOMS: atom_id res chain seq x y z
N MET A 1 11.80 12.80 -33.88
CA MET A 1 11.22 11.95 -32.80
C MET A 1 12.06 10.70 -32.61
N GLU A 2 12.46 9.99 -33.68
CA GLU A 2 13.32 8.81 -33.58
C GLU A 2 14.74 9.15 -33.10
N ASP A 3 15.38 10.17 -33.68
CA ASP A 3 16.71 10.65 -33.24
C ASP A 3 16.74 11.03 -31.75
N SER A 4 15.69 11.73 -31.29
CA SER A 4 15.56 12.13 -29.87
C SER A 4 15.39 10.95 -28.91
N PHE A 5 14.85 9.82 -29.36
CA PHE A 5 14.73 8.62 -28.53
C PHE A 5 16.06 7.86 -28.49
N VAL A 6 16.78 7.80 -29.61
CA VAL A 6 18.13 7.22 -29.66
C VAL A 6 19.09 8.01 -28.77
N ASP A 7 19.04 9.34 -28.81
CA ASP A 7 19.85 10.20 -27.93
C ASP A 7 19.54 9.94 -26.44
N LEU A 8 18.26 9.77 -26.10
CA LEU A 8 17.84 9.38 -24.75
C LEU A 8 18.45 8.03 -24.33
N LEU A 9 18.40 7.01 -25.19
CA LEU A 9 18.99 5.71 -24.89
C LEU A 9 20.52 5.80 -24.69
N GLN A 10 21.21 6.67 -25.44
CA GLN A 10 22.64 6.90 -25.25
C GLN A 10 22.94 7.50 -23.87
N SER A 11 22.18 8.52 -23.45
CA SER A 11 22.30 9.10 -22.09
C SER A 11 22.08 8.06 -20.99
N LEU A 12 21.13 7.13 -21.17
CA LEU A 12 20.90 6.06 -20.18
C LEU A 12 22.12 5.16 -19.99
N THR A 13 22.89 4.89 -21.06
CA THR A 13 24.12 4.07 -20.99
C THR A 13 25.35 4.82 -20.48
N ASN A 14 25.26 6.14 -20.32
CA ASN A 14 26.37 6.97 -19.85
C ASN A 14 26.42 7.00 -18.32
N ASP A 15 27.24 6.13 -17.72
CA ASP A 15 27.41 6.06 -16.26
C ASP A 15 27.92 7.36 -15.61
N ALA A 16 28.48 8.30 -16.38
CA ALA A 16 28.94 9.59 -15.85
C ALA A 16 27.82 10.64 -15.70
N GLU A 17 26.70 10.45 -16.40
CA GLU A 17 25.55 11.36 -16.35
C GLU A 17 24.56 10.89 -15.27
N PRO A 18 24.23 11.72 -14.27
CA PRO A 18 23.24 11.36 -13.25
C PRO A 18 21.87 11.03 -13.88
N VAL A 19 21.24 9.93 -13.46
CA VAL A 19 19.94 9.51 -14.02
C VAL A 19 18.87 10.60 -13.81
N ALA A 20 18.89 11.28 -12.66
CA ALA A 20 17.96 12.38 -12.34
C ALA A 20 18.02 13.58 -13.31
N GLU A 21 19.10 13.72 -14.09
CA GLU A 21 19.24 14.78 -15.10
C GLU A 21 18.72 14.35 -16.47
N ILE A 22 18.40 13.06 -16.65
CA ILE A 22 17.94 12.50 -17.92
C ILE A 22 16.42 12.73 -18.07
N PRO A 23 15.93 13.17 -19.24
CA PRO A 23 14.50 13.38 -19.48
C PRO A 23 13.73 12.06 -19.67
N LEU A 24 13.53 11.32 -18.58
CA LEU A 24 12.91 9.98 -18.59
C LEU A 24 11.45 9.95 -19.05
N ALA A 25 10.77 11.09 -19.17
CA ALA A 25 9.41 11.15 -19.72
C ALA A 25 9.32 10.54 -21.14
N GLY A 26 10.42 10.53 -21.91
CA GLY A 26 10.49 9.85 -23.21
C GLY A 26 10.42 8.32 -23.14
N LEU A 27 10.51 7.74 -21.94
CA LEU A 27 10.36 6.31 -21.67
C LEU A 27 8.92 5.92 -21.29
N SER A 28 8.00 6.88 -21.22
CA SER A 28 6.61 6.60 -20.89
C SER A 28 5.90 5.96 -22.08
N ASP A 29 5.02 5.00 -21.81
CA ASP A 29 4.14 4.34 -22.79
C ASP A 29 4.88 3.83 -24.05
N LEU A 30 5.97 3.08 -23.85
CA LEU A 30 6.75 2.53 -24.95
C LEU A 30 5.96 1.48 -25.75
N ASP A 31 5.88 1.68 -27.07
CA ASP A 31 5.45 0.64 -27.99
C ASP A 31 6.48 -0.51 -28.06
N ALA A 32 6.10 -1.61 -28.72
CA ALA A 32 6.93 -2.81 -28.82
C ALA A 32 8.29 -2.56 -29.51
N ALA A 33 8.36 -1.62 -30.46
CA ALA A 33 9.60 -1.32 -31.17
C ALA A 33 10.57 -0.56 -30.26
N ARG A 34 10.09 0.49 -29.57
CA ARG A 34 10.88 1.28 -28.64
C ARG A 34 11.26 0.50 -27.38
N LEU A 35 10.38 -0.37 -26.89
CA LEU A 35 10.71 -1.29 -25.81
C LEU A 35 11.83 -2.25 -26.22
N GLY A 36 11.82 -2.73 -27.47
CA GLY A 36 12.92 -3.54 -28.03
C GLY A 36 14.24 -2.79 -28.03
N MET A 37 14.24 -1.54 -28.53
CA MET A 37 15.44 -0.69 -28.51
C MET A 37 15.94 -0.39 -27.09
N PHE A 38 15.02 -0.17 -26.14
CA PHE A 38 15.36 0.00 -24.73
C PHE A 38 15.96 -1.27 -24.13
N ALA A 39 15.38 -2.44 -24.42
CA ALA A 39 15.87 -3.73 -23.95
C ALA A 39 17.30 -4.02 -24.47
N ASP A 40 17.59 -3.67 -25.71
CA ASP A 40 18.94 -3.82 -26.29
C ASP A 40 19.98 -3.05 -25.48
N VAL A 41 19.69 -1.83 -25.02
CA VAL A 41 20.63 -1.06 -24.18
C VAL A 41 20.60 -1.47 -22.72
N TRP A 42 19.46 -1.94 -22.21
CA TRP A 42 19.27 -2.38 -20.81
C TRP A 42 20.28 -3.45 -20.40
N GLU A 43 20.50 -4.46 -21.25
CA GLU A 43 21.43 -5.56 -20.98
C GLU A 43 22.90 -5.12 -20.83
N HIS A 44 23.24 -3.95 -21.38
CA HIS A 44 24.61 -3.42 -21.36
C HIS A 44 24.89 -2.50 -20.16
N MET A 45 23.86 -2.12 -19.41
CA MET A 45 23.99 -1.27 -18.23
C MET A 45 24.46 -2.07 -17.00
N SER A 46 25.08 -1.42 -16.02
CA SER A 46 25.33 -2.03 -14.72
C SER A 46 24.01 -2.25 -13.95
N SER A 47 23.98 -3.19 -13.00
CA SER A 47 22.80 -3.40 -12.15
C SER A 47 22.40 -2.14 -11.38
N ASP A 48 23.39 -1.38 -10.91
CA ASP A 48 23.18 -0.14 -10.16
C ASP A 48 22.55 0.92 -11.06
N ARG A 49 23.02 1.04 -12.31
CA ARG A 49 22.44 1.94 -13.30
C ARG A 49 20.99 1.59 -13.61
N ARG A 50 20.70 0.30 -13.83
CA ARG A 50 19.33 -0.20 -14.06
C ARG A 50 18.42 0.08 -12.88
N HIS A 51 18.91 -0.15 -11.66
CA HIS A 51 18.17 0.16 -10.43
C HIS A 51 17.86 1.65 -10.32
N SER A 52 18.86 2.54 -10.48
CA SER A 52 18.65 3.99 -10.43
C SER A 52 17.68 4.48 -11.49
N ILE A 53 17.66 3.88 -12.69
CA ILE A 53 16.63 4.17 -13.69
C ILE A 53 15.25 3.83 -13.15
N LEU A 54 15.04 2.64 -12.58
CA LEU A 54 13.73 2.27 -12.04
C LEU A 54 13.30 3.15 -10.85
N GLU A 55 14.23 3.59 -10.01
CA GLU A 55 13.93 4.55 -8.93
C GLU A 55 13.46 5.90 -9.47
N GLU A 56 14.16 6.45 -10.47
CA GLU A 56 13.80 7.72 -11.08
C GLU A 56 12.49 7.63 -11.89
N LEU A 57 12.21 6.46 -12.51
CA LEU A 57 10.92 6.21 -13.15
C LEU A 57 9.76 6.22 -12.13
N ARG A 58 9.95 5.65 -10.95
CA ARG A 58 8.98 5.70 -9.86
C ARG A 58 8.71 7.13 -9.42
N SER A 59 9.78 7.87 -9.11
CA SER A 59 9.74 9.29 -8.72
C SER A 59 9.01 10.13 -9.77
N ALA A 60 9.27 9.90 -11.06
CA ALA A 60 8.60 10.60 -12.14
C ALA A 60 7.11 10.28 -12.23
N ALA A 61 6.71 9.01 -12.06
CA ALA A 61 5.30 8.60 -12.06
C ALA A 61 4.53 9.16 -10.85
N ASP A 62 5.15 9.17 -9.67
CA ASP A 62 4.56 9.75 -8.44
C ASP A 62 4.28 11.25 -8.59
N GLN A 63 5.14 11.97 -9.33
CA GLN A 63 4.96 13.40 -9.58
C GLN A 63 3.96 13.72 -10.70
N LYS A 64 3.76 12.80 -11.65
CA LYS A 64 3.01 13.02 -12.88
C LYS A 64 2.20 11.78 -13.25
N ILE A 65 0.91 11.83 -12.92
CA ILE A 65 -0.05 10.75 -13.15
C ILE A 65 -0.19 10.33 -14.62
N GLU A 66 0.16 11.20 -15.57
CA GLU A 66 0.14 10.89 -17.01
C GLU A 66 1.29 9.97 -17.46
N LEU A 67 2.33 9.80 -16.65
CA LEU A 67 3.48 8.97 -16.99
C LEU A 67 3.26 7.52 -16.55
N THR A 68 3.50 6.59 -17.47
CA THR A 68 3.44 5.15 -17.19
C THR A 68 4.66 4.43 -17.74
N PHE A 69 5.29 3.64 -16.88
CA PHE A 69 6.51 2.91 -17.18
C PHE A 69 6.34 1.39 -17.05
N GLU A 70 5.09 0.92 -17.13
CA GLU A 70 4.73 -0.47 -16.90
C GLU A 70 5.53 -1.45 -17.79
N ALA A 71 5.70 -1.12 -19.07
CA ALA A 71 6.46 -1.95 -20.02
C ALA A 71 7.92 -2.19 -19.58
N ILE A 72 8.58 -1.15 -19.05
CA ILE A 72 9.96 -1.22 -18.56
C ILE A 72 10.02 -2.01 -17.26
N ASN A 73 9.09 -1.77 -16.33
CA ASN A 73 9.04 -2.54 -15.09
C ASN A 73 8.78 -4.03 -15.36
N ARG A 74 7.93 -4.37 -16.35
CA ARG A 74 7.72 -5.76 -16.78
C ARG A 74 8.98 -6.42 -17.34
N LEU A 75 9.86 -5.66 -18.00
CA LEU A 75 11.18 -6.14 -18.44
C LEU A 75 12.08 -6.42 -17.23
N GLY A 76 12.08 -5.52 -16.23
CA GLY A 76 12.89 -5.65 -15.01
C GLY A 76 12.54 -6.87 -14.13
N LEU A 77 11.34 -7.44 -14.27
CA LEU A 77 10.94 -8.66 -13.53
C LEU A 77 11.84 -9.87 -13.80
N GLU A 78 12.46 -9.92 -14.98
CA GLU A 78 13.33 -11.03 -15.41
C GLU A 78 14.82 -10.67 -15.27
N ASP A 79 15.16 -9.56 -14.61
CA ASP A 79 16.54 -9.13 -14.46
C ASP A 79 17.38 -10.15 -13.67
N SER A 80 18.66 -10.25 -14.01
CA SER A 80 19.60 -11.14 -13.31
C SER A 80 19.84 -10.73 -11.85
N HIS A 81 19.68 -9.44 -11.51
CA HIS A 81 19.98 -8.91 -10.18
C HIS A 81 18.71 -8.69 -9.35
N SER A 82 18.74 -9.13 -8.09
CA SER A 82 17.57 -9.09 -7.21
C SER A 82 17.05 -7.68 -6.96
N ILE A 83 17.97 -6.72 -6.79
CA ILE A 83 17.61 -5.32 -6.53
C ILE A 83 16.81 -4.69 -7.68
N VAL A 84 17.11 -5.05 -8.92
CA VAL A 84 16.37 -4.59 -10.10
C VAL A 84 15.00 -5.27 -10.16
N ARG A 85 14.94 -6.58 -9.89
CA ARG A 85 13.68 -7.33 -9.84
C ARG A 85 12.73 -6.81 -8.75
N SER A 86 13.22 -6.55 -7.54
CA SER A 86 12.39 -6.03 -6.45
C SER A 86 11.87 -4.64 -6.78
N GLN A 87 12.74 -3.72 -7.26
CA GLN A 87 12.31 -2.37 -7.65
C GLN A 87 11.29 -2.39 -8.79
N ALA A 88 11.48 -3.27 -9.78
CA ALA A 88 10.53 -3.46 -10.86
C ALA A 88 9.15 -3.94 -10.38
N ILE A 89 9.11 -4.87 -9.42
CA ILE A 89 7.84 -5.32 -8.81
C ILE A 89 7.20 -4.19 -8.01
N GLU A 90 7.99 -3.46 -7.23
CA GLU A 90 7.51 -2.33 -6.43
C GLU A 90 6.93 -1.22 -7.28
N ASN A 91 7.47 -0.97 -8.46
CA ASN A 91 6.92 0.02 -9.39
C ASN A 91 5.62 -0.43 -10.07
N LEU A 92 5.25 -1.71 -9.94
CA LEU A 92 4.01 -2.28 -10.49
C LEU A 92 2.93 -2.47 -9.43
N TRP A 93 3.10 -1.88 -8.24
CA TRP A 93 2.22 -2.12 -7.09
C TRP A 93 0.75 -1.71 -7.32
N GLU A 94 0.50 -0.70 -8.17
CA GLU A 94 -0.86 -0.25 -8.56
C GLU A 94 -1.39 -0.96 -9.81
N SER A 95 -0.58 -1.75 -10.51
CA SER A 95 -1.00 -2.36 -11.76
C SER A 95 -2.04 -3.45 -11.49
N GLU A 96 -3.26 -3.22 -11.98
CA GLU A 96 -4.38 -4.15 -11.84
C GLU A 96 -4.41 -5.21 -12.97
N ASP A 97 -3.42 -5.27 -13.87
CA ASP A 97 -3.41 -6.25 -14.97
C ASP A 97 -3.31 -7.70 -14.43
N PRO A 98 -4.35 -8.55 -14.63
CA PRO A 98 -4.32 -9.94 -14.20
C PRO A 98 -3.17 -10.76 -14.80
N GLY A 99 -2.57 -10.30 -15.92
CA GLY A 99 -1.38 -10.88 -16.52
C GLY A 99 -0.14 -10.89 -15.60
N LEU A 100 -0.10 -10.03 -14.57
CA LEU A 100 1.01 -9.98 -13.60
C LEU A 100 0.89 -11.02 -12.49
N VAL A 101 -0.31 -11.50 -12.18
CA VAL A 101 -0.56 -12.42 -11.05
C VAL A 101 0.35 -13.65 -11.13
N ASN A 102 0.46 -14.27 -12.31
CA ASN A 102 1.31 -15.45 -12.49
C ASN A 102 2.80 -15.12 -12.34
N LYS A 103 3.24 -13.94 -12.78
CA LYS A 103 4.63 -13.50 -12.67
C LYS A 103 5.00 -13.26 -11.20
N PHE A 104 4.14 -12.59 -10.44
CA PHE A 104 4.36 -12.36 -9.02
C PHE A 104 4.29 -13.66 -8.21
N ILE A 105 3.36 -14.57 -8.50
CA ILE A 105 3.33 -15.90 -7.88
C ILE A 105 4.62 -16.67 -8.15
N LEU A 106 5.16 -16.61 -9.37
CA LEU A 106 6.43 -17.25 -9.73
C LEU A 106 7.58 -16.65 -8.91
N ARG A 107 7.71 -15.32 -8.87
CA ARG A 107 8.73 -14.63 -8.07
C ARG A 107 8.61 -14.97 -6.58
N LEU A 108 7.41 -14.93 -6.02
CA LEU A 108 7.16 -15.29 -4.62
C LEU A 108 7.57 -16.74 -4.28
N LYS A 109 7.49 -17.67 -5.23
CA LYS A 109 7.80 -19.09 -4.98
C LYS A 109 9.25 -19.46 -5.25
N GLU A 110 9.85 -18.87 -6.26
CA GLU A 110 11.09 -19.39 -6.85
C GLU A 110 12.27 -18.42 -6.73
N ASP A 111 12.04 -17.14 -6.44
CA ASP A 111 13.14 -16.19 -6.36
C ASP A 111 14.04 -16.49 -5.17
N SER A 112 15.36 -16.55 -5.41
CA SER A 112 16.34 -16.82 -4.36
C SER A 112 16.41 -15.69 -3.33
N ALA A 113 16.12 -14.47 -3.76
CA ALA A 113 16.27 -13.27 -2.96
C ALA A 113 15.00 -12.97 -2.14
N PRO A 114 15.08 -12.88 -0.80
CA PRO A 114 13.92 -12.61 0.04
C PRO A 114 13.26 -11.27 -0.26
N GLU A 115 14.01 -10.24 -0.64
CA GLU A 115 13.48 -8.92 -1.01
C GLU A 115 12.56 -8.99 -2.24
N VAL A 116 12.92 -9.81 -3.24
CA VAL A 116 12.09 -10.02 -4.44
C VAL A 116 10.82 -10.80 -4.10
N ARG A 117 10.95 -11.83 -3.23
CA ARG A 117 9.78 -12.59 -2.75
C ARG A 117 8.84 -11.70 -1.92
N ALA A 118 9.38 -10.82 -1.08
CA ALA A 118 8.60 -9.90 -0.26
C ALA A 118 7.86 -8.87 -1.14
N ALA A 119 8.56 -8.25 -2.09
CA ALA A 119 7.96 -7.34 -3.07
C ALA A 119 6.83 -8.04 -3.87
N ALA A 120 7.04 -9.28 -4.31
CA ALA A 120 6.02 -10.07 -5.00
C ALA A 120 4.81 -10.36 -4.11
N GLY A 121 5.03 -10.72 -2.84
CA GLY A 121 3.96 -10.93 -1.85
C GLY A 121 3.15 -9.65 -1.60
N GLN A 122 3.81 -8.49 -1.56
CA GLN A 122 3.16 -7.20 -1.43
C GLN A 122 2.33 -6.83 -2.67
N ALA A 123 2.92 -6.96 -3.87
CA ALA A 123 2.25 -6.64 -5.14
C ALA A 123 1.03 -7.54 -5.40
N LEU A 124 1.00 -8.77 -4.88
CA LEU A 124 -0.18 -9.64 -4.95
C LEU A 124 -1.38 -9.13 -4.13
N GLY A 125 -1.17 -8.22 -3.17
CA GLY A 125 -2.23 -7.68 -2.31
C GLY A 125 -3.33 -6.95 -3.06
N VAL A 126 -2.99 -6.19 -4.12
CA VAL A 126 -3.99 -5.51 -4.94
C VAL A 126 -4.94 -6.50 -5.61
N PHE A 127 -4.43 -7.67 -6.04
CA PHE A 127 -5.26 -8.71 -6.66
C PHE A 127 -6.12 -9.47 -5.64
N VAL A 128 -5.69 -9.57 -4.38
CA VAL A 128 -6.56 -10.07 -3.31
C VAL A 128 -7.71 -9.08 -3.11
N LEU A 129 -7.42 -7.78 -2.99
CA LEU A 129 -8.43 -6.74 -2.83
C LEU A 129 -9.41 -6.71 -4.01
N ILE A 130 -8.92 -6.74 -5.27
CA ILE A 130 -9.76 -6.82 -6.47
C ILE A 130 -10.62 -8.07 -6.44
N GLY A 131 -10.07 -9.22 -6.06
CA GLY A 131 -10.83 -10.47 -5.96
C GLY A 131 -11.96 -10.44 -4.93
N GLU A 132 -11.84 -9.61 -3.88
CA GLU A 132 -12.85 -9.44 -2.82
C GLU A 132 -13.88 -8.35 -3.14
N THR A 133 -13.47 -7.28 -3.83
CA THR A 133 -14.30 -6.08 -4.05
C THR A 133 -14.85 -5.95 -5.46
N ARG A 134 -14.23 -6.60 -6.45
CA ARG A 134 -14.54 -6.52 -7.88
C ARG A 134 -14.53 -7.92 -8.51
N GLU A 135 -14.47 -7.98 -9.83
CA GLU A 135 -14.36 -9.24 -10.58
C GLU A 135 -12.90 -9.55 -10.92
N LEU A 136 -12.37 -10.63 -10.34
CA LEU A 136 -11.13 -11.29 -10.75
C LEU A 136 -11.47 -12.74 -11.10
N ASP A 137 -10.80 -13.29 -12.11
CA ASP A 137 -10.96 -14.71 -12.45
C ASP A 137 -10.80 -15.60 -11.20
N PRO A 138 -11.79 -16.46 -10.88
CA PRO A 138 -11.78 -17.24 -9.64
C PRO A 138 -10.56 -18.15 -9.50
N ASN A 139 -9.99 -18.65 -10.61
CA ASN A 139 -8.77 -19.45 -10.56
C ASN A 139 -7.56 -18.59 -10.19
N LEU A 140 -7.43 -17.39 -10.76
CA LEU A 140 -6.40 -16.43 -10.40
C LEU A 140 -6.51 -15.98 -8.94
N ARG A 141 -7.72 -15.65 -8.46
CA ARG A 141 -7.97 -15.31 -7.06
C ARG A 141 -7.51 -16.41 -6.12
N ASN A 142 -7.99 -17.64 -6.33
CA ASN A 142 -7.64 -18.78 -5.47
C ASN A 142 -6.13 -19.05 -5.47
N ARG A 143 -5.49 -18.99 -6.63
CA ARG A 143 -4.03 -19.22 -6.75
C ARG A 143 -3.22 -18.11 -6.08
N CYS A 144 -3.68 -16.87 -6.15
CA CYS A 144 -3.08 -15.72 -5.47
C CYS A 144 -3.12 -15.96 -3.95
N GLU A 145 -4.31 -16.16 -3.38
CA GLU A 145 -4.50 -16.37 -1.94
C GLU A 145 -3.78 -17.61 -1.42
N GLU A 146 -3.84 -18.74 -2.12
CA GLU A 146 -3.13 -19.97 -1.73
C GLU A 146 -1.60 -19.76 -1.69
N SER A 147 -1.06 -19.01 -2.66
CA SER A 147 0.37 -18.73 -2.72
C SER A 147 0.81 -17.82 -1.58
N LEU A 148 0.02 -16.80 -1.28
CA LEU A 148 0.25 -15.91 -0.14
C LEU A 148 0.12 -16.64 1.20
N LEU A 149 -0.92 -17.47 1.39
CA LEU A 149 -1.12 -18.26 2.62
C LEU A 149 0.07 -19.19 2.90
N ARG A 150 0.57 -19.86 1.85
CA ARG A 150 1.74 -20.73 1.96
C ARG A 150 2.98 -19.93 2.36
N ALA A 151 3.24 -18.81 1.70
CA ALA A 151 4.41 -17.97 1.98
C ALA A 151 4.34 -17.35 3.39
N ALA A 152 3.19 -16.76 3.77
CA ALA A 152 2.94 -16.22 5.11
C ALA A 152 3.18 -17.24 6.23
N SER A 153 2.81 -18.51 5.98
CA SER A 153 2.95 -19.58 6.96
C SER A 153 4.35 -20.17 7.07
N SER A 154 5.11 -20.22 5.96
CA SER A 154 6.26 -21.12 5.84
C SER A 154 7.49 -20.58 5.10
N ASP A 155 7.47 -19.37 4.54
CA ASP A 155 8.70 -18.81 3.95
C ASP A 155 9.80 -18.70 5.01
N ALA A 156 11.05 -18.95 4.61
CA ALA A 156 12.20 -18.87 5.52
C ALA A 156 12.42 -17.44 6.03
N SER A 157 12.19 -16.43 5.20
CA SER A 157 12.34 -15.03 5.55
C SER A 157 11.14 -14.51 6.32
N GLU A 158 11.39 -13.86 7.46
CA GLU A 158 10.35 -13.17 8.21
C GLU A 158 9.71 -12.02 7.44
N GLU A 159 10.51 -11.31 6.66
CA GLU A 159 10.06 -10.22 5.81
C GLU A 159 9.02 -10.68 4.79
N VAL A 160 9.29 -11.81 4.11
CA VAL A 160 8.35 -12.40 3.14
C VAL A 160 7.07 -12.85 3.84
N ARG A 161 7.19 -13.49 5.01
CA ARG A 161 6.01 -13.90 5.79
C ARG A 161 5.14 -12.70 6.15
N ASN A 162 5.77 -11.62 6.61
CA ASN A 162 5.09 -10.39 7.03
C ASN A 162 4.46 -9.67 5.83
N ALA A 163 5.14 -9.57 4.69
CA ALA A 163 4.59 -8.96 3.47
C ALA A 163 3.36 -9.73 2.99
N CYS A 164 3.43 -11.07 2.96
CA CYS A 164 2.30 -11.90 2.56
C CYS A 164 1.13 -11.81 3.54
N LEU A 165 1.39 -11.76 4.85
CA LEU A 165 0.34 -11.57 5.86
C LEU A 165 -0.39 -10.24 5.69
N GLN A 166 0.36 -9.16 5.43
CA GLN A 166 -0.22 -7.85 5.19
C GLN A 166 -1.13 -7.86 3.95
N SER A 167 -0.70 -8.49 2.85
CA SER A 167 -1.52 -8.62 1.63
C SER A 167 -2.77 -9.48 1.85
N LEU A 168 -2.65 -10.55 2.65
CA LEU A 168 -3.78 -11.39 3.04
C LEU A 168 -4.79 -10.68 3.92
N GLY A 169 -4.45 -9.53 4.53
CA GLY A 169 -5.39 -8.74 5.31
C GLY A 169 -6.67 -8.39 4.55
N TYR A 170 -6.60 -8.24 3.23
CA TYR A 170 -7.79 -8.01 2.39
C TYR A 170 -8.66 -9.26 2.20
N SER A 171 -8.12 -10.46 2.39
CA SER A 171 -8.82 -11.72 2.10
C SER A 171 -9.82 -12.08 3.20
N SER A 172 -11.00 -12.53 2.78
CA SER A 172 -12.07 -13.04 3.65
C SER A 172 -11.83 -14.49 4.13
N ARG A 173 -10.68 -15.10 3.77
CA ARG A 173 -10.39 -16.49 4.11
C ARG A 173 -10.20 -16.69 5.63
N PRO A 174 -10.85 -17.69 6.23
CA PRO A 174 -10.80 -17.89 7.68
C PRO A 174 -9.38 -18.17 8.20
N GLU A 175 -8.52 -18.81 7.40
CA GLU A 175 -7.14 -19.11 7.77
C GLU A 175 -6.30 -17.86 8.05
N VAL A 176 -6.66 -16.71 7.47
CA VAL A 176 -5.95 -15.44 7.68
C VAL A 176 -6.06 -14.98 9.12
N THR A 177 -7.23 -15.19 9.76
CA THR A 177 -7.46 -14.77 11.15
C THR A 177 -6.45 -15.41 12.11
N ASP A 178 -6.18 -16.69 11.95
CA ASP A 178 -5.22 -17.42 12.80
C ASP A 178 -3.79 -16.94 12.57
N LEU A 179 -3.43 -16.61 11.31
CA LEU A 179 -2.12 -16.04 10.99
C LEU A 179 -1.93 -14.66 11.62
N ILE A 180 -2.95 -13.81 11.57
CA ILE A 180 -2.93 -12.49 12.22
C ILE A 180 -2.77 -12.65 13.74
N ARG A 181 -3.56 -13.51 14.40
CA ARG A 181 -3.43 -13.76 15.85
C ARG A 181 -2.04 -14.25 16.22
N LYS A 182 -1.48 -15.17 15.43
CA LYS A 182 -0.14 -15.71 15.65
C LYS A 182 0.95 -14.65 15.51
N ALA A 183 0.83 -13.76 14.52
CA ALA A 183 1.78 -12.67 14.33
C ALA A 183 1.67 -11.61 15.44
N TYR A 184 0.45 -11.27 15.86
CA TYR A 184 0.19 -10.33 16.96
C TYR A 184 0.76 -10.80 18.30
N GLY A 185 0.63 -12.10 18.61
CA GLY A 185 1.16 -12.70 19.83
C GLY A 185 2.66 -13.01 19.82
N ALA A 186 3.37 -12.66 18.74
CA ALA A 186 4.80 -12.93 18.63
C ALA A 186 5.64 -11.84 19.32
N ASP A 187 6.74 -12.23 19.94
CA ASP A 187 7.74 -11.31 20.51
C ASP A 187 8.66 -10.73 19.40
N SER A 188 8.05 -10.04 18.44
CA SER A 188 8.73 -9.36 17.34
C SER A 188 7.93 -8.15 16.92
N GLU A 189 8.51 -6.95 17.06
CA GLU A 189 7.88 -5.70 16.63
C GLU A 189 7.46 -5.78 15.16
N ARG A 190 8.31 -6.34 14.29
CA ARG A 190 8.00 -6.49 12.85
C ARG A 190 6.75 -7.35 12.59
N ARG A 191 6.56 -8.41 13.38
CA ARG A 191 5.37 -9.28 13.26
C ARG A 191 4.13 -8.61 13.82
N LEU A 192 4.27 -7.88 14.92
CA LEU A 192 3.19 -7.08 15.49
C LEU A 192 2.72 -6.01 14.49
N THR A 193 3.66 -5.28 13.88
CA THR A 193 3.36 -4.33 12.78
C THR A 193 2.63 -5.02 11.63
N ALA A 194 3.12 -6.18 11.17
CA ALA A 194 2.47 -6.92 10.09
C ALA A 194 1.05 -7.36 10.48
N ALA A 195 0.83 -7.74 11.74
CA ALA A 195 -0.49 -8.09 12.24
C ALA A 195 -1.42 -6.88 12.27
N LEU A 196 -1.00 -5.74 12.82
CA LEU A 196 -1.80 -4.51 12.89
C LEU A 196 -2.19 -4.01 11.48
N ARG A 197 -1.26 -4.04 10.52
CA ARG A 197 -1.54 -3.70 9.13
C ARG A 197 -2.53 -4.67 8.46
N ALA A 198 -2.42 -5.96 8.75
CA ALA A 198 -3.38 -6.94 8.25
C ALA A 198 -4.77 -6.77 8.88
N MET A 199 -4.84 -6.42 10.18
CA MET A 199 -6.09 -6.08 10.86
C MET A 199 -6.75 -4.85 10.21
N ALA A 200 -5.99 -3.78 9.99
CA ALA A 200 -6.43 -2.56 9.32
C ALA A 200 -7.05 -2.88 7.94
N ARG A 201 -6.32 -3.61 7.10
CA ARG A 201 -6.76 -4.01 5.75
C ARG A 201 -7.98 -4.93 5.74
N SER A 202 -8.22 -5.67 6.81
CA SER A 202 -9.40 -6.52 6.93
C SER A 202 -10.68 -5.75 7.24
N ALA A 203 -10.57 -4.50 7.69
CA ALA A 203 -11.69 -3.66 8.13
C ALA A 203 -12.66 -4.40 9.08
N ASN A 204 -12.14 -5.32 9.89
CA ASN A 204 -12.94 -6.24 10.70
C ASN A 204 -12.92 -5.80 12.18
N GLU A 205 -14.08 -5.37 12.66
CA GLU A 205 -14.30 -4.90 14.04
C GLU A 205 -13.95 -5.94 15.12
N ASN A 206 -13.82 -7.22 14.78
CA ASN A 206 -13.37 -8.25 15.72
C ASN A 206 -11.92 -8.04 16.22
N TRP A 207 -11.17 -7.11 15.63
CA TRP A 207 -9.82 -6.74 16.06
C TRP A 207 -9.77 -5.54 17.02
N THR A 208 -10.92 -4.94 17.37
CA THR A 208 -11.01 -3.75 18.22
C THR A 208 -10.17 -3.88 19.50
N ASP A 209 -10.34 -4.97 20.26
CA ASP A 209 -9.61 -5.17 21.52
C ASP A 209 -8.07 -5.23 21.31
N GLN A 210 -7.63 -5.89 20.24
CA GLN A 210 -6.21 -6.03 19.92
C GLN A 210 -5.58 -4.70 19.50
N VAL A 211 -6.33 -3.88 18.77
CA VAL A 211 -5.91 -2.55 18.31
C VAL A 211 -5.87 -1.56 19.48
N LEU A 212 -6.94 -1.48 20.29
CA LEU A 212 -7.00 -0.61 21.46
C LEU A 212 -5.85 -0.87 22.43
N ALA A 213 -5.49 -2.14 22.64
CA ALA A 213 -4.38 -2.54 23.50
C ALA A 213 -3.00 -2.01 23.03
N ARG A 214 -2.89 -1.48 21.81
CA ARG A 214 -1.63 -0.98 21.22
C ARG A 214 -1.60 0.53 20.96
N LEU A 215 -2.68 1.25 21.23
CA LEU A 215 -2.70 2.72 21.12
C LEU A 215 -1.72 3.41 22.09
N ASN A 216 -1.41 2.79 23.23
CA ASN A 216 -0.48 3.29 24.24
C ASN A 216 0.83 2.51 24.31
N ASP A 217 1.22 1.83 23.21
CA ASP A 217 2.46 1.06 23.16
C ASP A 217 3.70 1.97 23.35
N PRO A 218 4.75 1.53 24.08
CA PRO A 218 5.96 2.34 24.24
C PRO A 218 6.67 2.63 22.91
N SER A 219 6.53 1.76 21.89
CA SER A 219 7.10 2.01 20.57
C SER A 219 6.19 2.96 19.77
N PRO A 220 6.66 4.16 19.35
CA PRO A 220 5.87 5.07 18.53
C PRO A 220 5.47 4.44 17.19
N HIS A 221 6.33 3.57 16.64
CA HIS A 221 6.03 2.82 15.43
C HIS A 221 4.83 1.85 15.64
N ILE A 222 4.71 1.20 16.80
CA ILE A 222 3.54 0.37 17.10
C ILE A 222 2.29 1.21 17.35
N ARG A 223 2.41 2.35 18.05
CA ARG A 223 1.28 3.28 18.22
C ARG A 223 0.75 3.76 16.87
N LEU A 224 1.64 4.18 15.96
CA LEU A 224 1.29 4.61 14.61
C LEU A 224 0.44 3.57 13.87
N GLU A 225 0.90 2.31 13.88
CA GLU A 225 0.19 1.22 13.19
C GLU A 225 -1.13 0.86 13.87
N ALA A 226 -1.22 0.96 15.20
CA ALA A 226 -2.46 0.76 15.94
C ALA A 226 -3.48 1.89 15.66
N VAL A 227 -3.03 3.14 15.61
CA VAL A 227 -3.86 4.31 15.27
C VAL A 227 -4.42 4.19 13.86
N ARG A 228 -3.58 3.83 12.88
CA ARG A 228 -4.02 3.56 11.50
C ARG A 228 -5.06 2.45 11.46
N ALA A 229 -4.79 1.33 12.14
CA ALA A 229 -5.74 0.23 12.22
C ALA A 229 -7.08 0.65 12.87
N ALA A 230 -7.04 1.49 13.90
CA ALA A 230 -8.25 2.00 14.54
C ALA A 230 -9.10 2.84 13.57
N GLY A 231 -8.44 3.66 12.74
CA GLY A 231 -9.08 4.46 11.69
C GLY A 231 -9.73 3.60 10.62
N ASP A 232 -8.95 2.70 10.01
CA ASP A 232 -9.40 1.84 8.91
C ASP A 232 -10.51 0.85 9.32
N ILE A 233 -10.50 0.38 10.57
CA ILE A 233 -11.55 -0.50 11.12
C ILE A 233 -12.78 0.31 11.58
N GLY A 234 -12.62 1.59 11.95
CA GLY A 234 -13.70 2.41 12.50
C GLY A 234 -13.93 2.20 14.01
N VAL A 235 -12.86 2.04 14.80
CA VAL A 235 -12.92 1.72 16.25
C VAL A 235 -13.42 2.91 17.07
N ARG A 236 -14.73 3.06 17.19
CA ARG A 236 -15.38 4.18 17.90
C ARG A 236 -15.04 4.24 19.39
N GLU A 237 -14.84 3.10 20.02
CA GLU A 237 -14.44 2.99 21.42
C GLU A 237 -13.07 3.61 21.69
N GLY A 238 -12.22 3.70 20.66
CA GLY A 238 -10.87 4.26 20.74
C GLY A 238 -10.80 5.77 20.60
N ILE A 239 -11.90 6.46 20.31
CA ILE A 239 -11.91 7.94 20.19
C ILE A 239 -11.27 8.64 21.40
N PRO A 240 -11.53 8.25 22.67
CA PRO A 240 -10.86 8.88 23.80
C PRO A 240 -9.33 8.75 23.76
N ASP A 241 -8.81 7.55 23.48
CA ASP A 241 -7.37 7.28 23.39
C ASP A 241 -6.74 8.01 22.18
N LEU A 242 -7.43 8.03 21.04
CA LEU A 242 -6.99 8.77 19.85
C LEU A 242 -6.91 10.28 20.10
N ILE A 243 -7.82 10.84 20.91
CA ILE A 243 -7.76 12.25 21.33
C ILE A 243 -6.53 12.50 22.21
N GLU A 244 -6.15 11.57 23.09
CA GLU A 244 -4.92 11.69 23.89
C GLU A 244 -3.66 11.69 23.00
N LEU A 245 -3.67 10.93 21.90
CA LEU A 245 -2.57 10.89 20.93
C LEU A 245 -2.43 12.14 20.07
N LEU A 246 -3.34 13.11 20.19
CA LEU A 246 -3.18 14.45 19.61
C LEU A 246 -2.15 15.30 20.37
N GLU A 247 -1.64 14.80 21.50
CA GLU A 247 -0.53 15.38 22.26
C GLU A 247 0.73 14.47 22.19
N ASP A 248 0.75 13.48 21.29
CA ASP A 248 1.91 12.59 21.12
C ASP A 248 3.12 13.39 20.60
N VAL A 249 4.31 13.04 21.09
CA VAL A 249 5.57 13.68 20.70
C VAL A 249 6.06 13.22 19.32
N ASP A 250 5.56 12.08 18.85
CA ASP A 250 5.86 11.56 17.52
C ASP A 250 4.87 12.15 16.50
N GLU A 251 5.40 12.99 15.61
CA GLU A 251 4.63 13.69 14.58
C GLU A 251 3.84 12.73 13.67
N SER A 252 4.39 11.54 13.38
CA SER A 252 3.68 10.56 12.55
C SER A 252 2.47 9.97 13.28
N VAL A 253 2.59 9.73 14.58
CA VAL A 253 1.47 9.29 15.43
C VAL A 253 0.41 10.38 15.52
N TRP A 254 0.83 11.63 15.71
CA TRP A 254 -0.08 12.78 15.72
C TRP A 254 -0.87 12.92 14.41
N HIS A 255 -0.18 12.90 13.26
CA HIS A 255 -0.82 12.91 11.94
C HIS A 255 -1.83 11.77 11.78
N ALA A 256 -1.43 10.55 12.16
CA ALA A 256 -2.31 9.40 12.05
C ALA A 256 -3.53 9.51 12.98
N ALA A 257 -3.38 10.11 14.17
CA ALA A 257 -4.49 10.29 15.11
C ALA A 257 -5.52 11.27 14.56
N VAL A 258 -5.08 12.39 13.98
CA VAL A 258 -5.97 13.35 13.31
C VAL A 258 -6.75 12.67 12.18
N TRP A 259 -6.07 11.92 11.31
CA TRP A 259 -6.71 11.22 10.19
C TRP A 259 -7.63 10.08 10.66
N SER A 260 -7.22 9.30 11.66
CA SER A 260 -8.04 8.22 12.23
C SER A 260 -9.34 8.76 12.83
N LEU A 261 -9.30 9.91 13.51
CA LEU A 261 -10.49 10.59 14.02
C LEU A 261 -11.45 11.01 12.90
N SER A 262 -10.95 11.45 11.74
CA SER A 262 -11.83 11.78 10.60
C SER A 262 -12.42 10.55 9.91
N GLN A 263 -11.70 9.43 9.88
CA GLN A 263 -12.20 8.15 9.36
C GLN A 263 -13.30 7.57 10.26
N ILE A 264 -13.11 7.61 11.59
CA ILE A 264 -14.09 7.07 12.55
C ILE A 264 -15.33 7.98 12.64
N GLY A 265 -15.10 9.30 12.69
CA GLY A 265 -16.12 10.33 12.76
C GLY A 265 -16.95 10.34 14.04
N GLY A 266 -18.12 11.00 13.96
CA GLY A 266 -19.08 11.11 15.06
C GLY A 266 -18.84 12.32 15.98
N PRO A 267 -19.83 12.70 16.81
CA PRO A 267 -19.91 14.05 17.38
C PRO A 267 -18.70 14.47 18.20
N ARG A 268 -18.04 13.52 18.88
CA ARG A 268 -16.85 13.80 19.68
C ARG A 268 -15.62 14.06 18.81
N ALA A 269 -15.38 13.23 17.80
CA ALA A 269 -14.26 13.42 16.86
C ALA A 269 -14.44 14.73 16.07
N THR A 270 -15.64 14.97 15.52
CA THR A 270 -15.98 16.19 14.78
C THR A 270 -15.72 17.44 15.62
N LYS A 271 -16.19 17.44 16.88
CA LYS A 271 -15.98 18.56 17.79
C LYS A 271 -14.49 18.78 18.07
N THR A 272 -13.74 17.72 18.35
CA THR A 272 -12.30 17.83 18.65
C THR A 272 -11.52 18.40 17.47
N LEU A 273 -11.73 17.90 16.24
CA LEU A 273 -11.02 18.42 15.06
C LEU A 273 -11.35 19.90 14.79
N LYS A 274 -12.62 20.31 14.96
CA LYS A 274 -13.02 21.73 14.81
C LYS A 274 -12.37 22.63 15.87
N GLU A 275 -12.32 22.18 17.12
CA GLU A 275 -11.62 22.90 18.19
C GLU A 275 -10.10 23.00 17.93
N MET A 276 -9.48 21.94 17.39
CA MET A 276 -8.06 21.97 16.98
C MET A 276 -7.80 22.99 15.88
N ALA A 277 -8.66 23.06 14.86
CA ALA A 277 -8.54 24.00 13.75
C ALA A 277 -8.60 25.46 14.23
N GLU A 278 -9.37 25.77 15.27
CA GLU A 278 -9.42 27.10 15.89
C GLU A 278 -8.20 27.39 16.81
N GLY A 279 -7.44 26.34 17.15
CA GLY A 279 -6.30 26.38 18.03
C GLY A 279 -5.02 26.95 17.39
N LYS A 280 -3.94 26.85 18.16
CA LYS A 280 -2.59 27.23 17.74
C LYS A 280 -1.89 26.03 17.11
N LEU A 281 -2.06 25.92 15.81
CA LEU A 281 -1.34 25.00 14.94
C LEU A 281 -0.43 25.81 14.00
N ASP A 282 0.68 25.22 13.58
CA ASP A 282 1.42 25.76 12.44
C ASP A 282 0.62 25.58 11.12
N GLU A 283 1.16 26.10 10.01
CA GLU A 283 0.44 26.07 8.74
C GLU A 283 0.23 24.65 8.20
N GLY A 284 1.21 23.76 8.36
CA GLY A 284 1.14 22.39 7.88
C GLY A 284 0.17 21.55 8.73
N GLU A 285 0.29 21.66 10.05
CA GLU A 285 -0.62 21.04 11.01
C GLU A 285 -2.07 21.49 10.80
N ARG A 286 -2.28 22.80 10.59
CA ARG A 286 -3.61 23.37 10.32
C ARG A 286 -4.19 22.81 9.03
N GLN A 287 -3.40 22.75 7.96
CA GLN A 287 -3.88 22.21 6.69
C GLN A 287 -4.29 20.74 6.84
N LEU A 288 -3.51 19.92 7.54
CA LEU A 288 -3.89 18.52 7.75
C LEU A 288 -5.20 18.39 8.57
N VAL A 289 -5.39 19.19 9.62
CA VAL A 289 -6.64 19.17 10.39
C VAL A 289 -7.83 19.61 9.53
N LEU A 290 -7.65 20.59 8.65
CA LEU A 290 -8.69 21.02 7.70
C LEU A 290 -9.01 19.92 6.69
N ASP A 291 -8.01 19.26 6.11
CA ASP A 291 -8.21 18.13 5.19
C ASP A 291 -8.96 16.98 5.87
N ALA A 292 -8.66 16.72 7.15
CA ALA A 292 -9.36 15.73 7.96
C ALA A 292 -10.83 16.14 8.23
N ILE A 293 -11.11 17.43 8.46
CA ILE A 293 -12.49 17.93 8.59
C ILE A 293 -13.25 17.78 7.27
N ASP A 294 -12.64 18.18 6.15
CA ASP A 294 -13.25 18.06 4.81
C ASP A 294 -13.59 16.60 4.48
N HIS A 295 -12.69 15.66 4.81
CA HIS A 295 -12.94 14.22 4.70
C HIS A 295 -14.14 13.78 5.55
N LEU A 296 -14.22 14.22 6.81
CA LEU A 296 -15.31 13.87 7.72
C LEU A 296 -16.65 14.42 7.21
N GLU A 297 -16.70 15.67 6.76
CA GLU A 297 -17.93 16.30 6.24
C GLU A 297 -18.43 15.58 4.98
N PHE A 298 -17.52 15.20 4.07
CA PHE A 298 -17.88 14.38 2.91
C PHE A 298 -18.45 13.01 3.31
N PHE A 299 -17.88 12.37 4.34
CA PHE A 299 -18.30 11.04 4.78
C PHE A 299 -19.64 11.06 5.54
N GLU A 300 -19.90 12.10 6.35
CA GLU A 300 -21.18 12.28 7.03
C GLU A 300 -22.30 12.61 6.02
N ASP A 301 -22.03 13.50 5.05
CA ASP A 301 -23.00 13.83 4.00
C ASP A 301 -23.38 12.58 3.19
N THR A 302 -22.41 11.73 2.82
CA THR A 302 -22.66 10.50 2.05
C THR A 302 -23.39 9.41 2.84
N ARG A 303 -23.19 9.32 4.17
CA ARG A 303 -23.99 8.43 5.04
C ARG A 303 -25.45 8.82 5.05
N ASP A 304 -25.74 10.11 5.17
CA ASP A 304 -27.11 10.62 5.17
C ASP A 304 -27.83 10.35 3.83
N PHE A 305 -27.09 10.27 2.71
CA PHE A 305 -27.63 9.85 1.41
C PHE A 305 -27.96 8.35 1.33
N ILE A 306 -27.16 7.47 1.96
CA ILE A 306 -27.37 6.01 1.93
C ILE A 306 -28.51 5.59 2.88
N GLU A 307 -28.67 6.27 4.01
CA GLU A 307 -29.81 6.04 4.91
C GLU A 307 -31.14 6.53 4.32
N PHE A 308 -31.10 7.37 3.27
CA PHE A 308 -32.25 7.82 2.51
C PHE A 308 -32.53 6.92 1.29
N ASP A 309 -32.63 5.59 1.48
CA ASP A 309 -33.25 4.70 0.49
C ASP A 309 -34.78 4.65 0.72
N PRO A 310 -35.60 5.35 -0.08
CA PRO A 310 -37.05 5.31 0.06
C PRO A 310 -37.67 3.92 -0.16
N ASP A 311 -36.95 2.99 -0.81
CA ASP A 311 -37.46 1.63 -1.09
C ASP A 311 -37.27 0.64 0.07
N HIS A 312 -36.58 1.01 1.16
CA HIS A 312 -36.56 0.22 2.41
C HIS A 312 -37.71 0.55 3.39
N SER A 313 -38.67 1.40 3.00
CA SER A 313 -39.79 1.81 3.86
C SER A 313 -41.12 1.09 3.61
N GLN A 314 -41.21 0.12 2.68
CA GLN A 314 -42.49 -0.51 2.31
C GLN A 314 -42.81 -1.92 2.84
N ASP A 315 -41.89 -2.63 3.49
CA ASP A 315 -42.19 -4.01 3.96
C ASP A 315 -42.49 -4.16 5.46
N LEU A 316 -42.89 -3.08 6.14
CA LEU A 316 -43.50 -3.13 7.48
C LEU A 316 -44.94 -2.63 7.45
N LYS A 317 -45.81 -3.34 6.71
CA LYS A 317 -47.26 -3.49 6.98
C LYS A 317 -47.93 -4.40 5.92
N ALA A 318 -47.92 -5.70 6.18
CA ALA A 318 -49.00 -6.63 5.82
C ALA A 318 -48.91 -7.89 6.70
#